data_AF-A0ABC8YWG1-F1
#
_entry.id   AF-A0ABC8YWG1-F1
#
_cell.length_a   1.000
_cell.length_b   1.000
_cell.length_c   1.000
_cell.angle_alpha   90.00
_cell.angle_beta   90.00
_cell.angle_gamma   90.00
#
_symmetry.space_group_name_H-M   'P 1'
#
loop_
_entity.id
_entity.type
_entity.pdbx_description
1 polymer ?
#
loop_
_entity_poly.entity_id
_entity_poly.type
_entity_poly.pdbx_seq_one_letter_code
_entity_poly.pdbx_strand_id
1 'polypeptide(L)'
;MSRSVGRRGAVVAPSDLSPAGQRPRIPDGFNGVMGDLRFYLGDGFVDNGGTVLVLFETPSGFAIFGFIGIYLYESDAIESMWAHFVHYERAKEVVWLNDFRTFDDKSSAISVGTGINKQLSEMIMKWLGPGQTLVVGKREYKSIIESSLGIHCLHDEIVMELMWGMQRLMHRLVGREKLELPKEDRAPMSQGLQIVLSRHGFHVKPEMVTEEIVVAALPLFNYDAACKEEYPALRTIGRYLTDVSGIDCKTWRAVKLATAFKIICTREIEDSDEMLPKDVQLKLLEDADGYNDLINRAACMNTYRRLVSTHRANTRNKVILASLIKKAKAHEADLRTRGA
;
A
#
# COMPACT_ATOMS: atom_id res chain seq x y z
N MET A 1 61.28 -36.18 4.20
CA MET A 1 60.31 -36.58 3.17
C MET A 1 58.95 -36.75 3.83
N SER A 2 58.17 -35.67 3.90
CA SER A 2 56.83 -35.68 4.53
C SER A 2 55.77 -35.53 3.45
N ARG A 3 54.82 -36.47 3.46
CA ARG A 3 53.67 -36.56 2.55
C ARG A 3 52.66 -35.44 2.87
N SER A 4 52.22 -34.70 1.85
CA SER A 4 50.95 -33.96 1.91
C SER A 4 49.95 -34.63 0.96
N VAL A 5 48.83 -35.05 1.54
CA VAL A 5 47.70 -35.68 0.87
C VAL A 5 46.80 -34.57 0.36
N GLY A 6 46.56 -34.55 -0.96
CA GLY A 6 45.61 -33.63 -1.59
C GLY A 6 44.18 -33.91 -1.14
N ARG A 7 43.55 -32.93 -0.46
CA ARG A 7 42.09 -32.89 -0.30
C ARG A 7 41.49 -32.36 -1.59
N ARG A 8 40.76 -33.21 -2.32
CA ARG A 8 39.80 -32.77 -3.33
C ARG A 8 38.72 -31.95 -2.62
N GLY A 9 38.67 -30.65 -2.90
CA GLY A 9 37.54 -29.81 -2.54
C GLY A 9 36.31 -30.30 -3.31
N ALA A 10 35.28 -30.71 -2.59
CA ALA A 10 33.96 -30.93 -3.16
C ALA A 10 33.46 -29.60 -3.75
N VAL A 11 33.19 -29.60 -5.06
CA VAL A 11 32.45 -28.52 -5.71
C VAL A 11 31.03 -28.57 -5.14
N VAL A 12 30.73 -27.67 -4.22
CA VAL A 12 29.37 -27.45 -3.74
C VAL A 12 28.59 -26.85 -4.89
N ALA A 13 27.62 -27.60 -5.43
CA ALA A 13 26.66 -27.07 -6.38
C ALA A 13 25.93 -25.87 -5.74
N PRO A 14 25.61 -24.81 -6.50
CA PRO A 14 24.83 -23.70 -5.96
C PRO A 14 23.48 -24.28 -5.51
N SER A 15 23.16 -24.11 -4.24
CA SER A 15 21.86 -24.44 -3.70
C SER A 15 20.81 -23.52 -4.33
N ASP A 16 20.20 -23.99 -5.42
CA ASP A 16 18.98 -23.46 -6.02
C ASP A 16 17.79 -23.74 -5.08
N LEU A 17 17.74 -22.98 -3.98
CA LEU A 17 16.56 -22.83 -3.16
C LEU A 17 16.48 -21.35 -2.79
N SER A 18 15.83 -20.55 -3.65
CA SER A 18 15.12 -19.39 -3.11
C SER A 18 14.07 -19.95 -2.15
N PRO A 19 14.16 -19.69 -0.83
CA PRO A 19 13.18 -20.19 0.10
C PRO A 19 11.82 -19.64 -0.34
N ALA A 20 10.82 -20.53 -0.49
CA ALA A 20 9.43 -20.12 -0.60
C ALA A 20 9.17 -19.06 0.46
N GLY A 21 8.69 -17.88 0.06
CA GLY A 21 8.57 -16.74 0.97
C GLY A 21 7.75 -17.17 2.18
N GLN A 22 8.32 -17.06 3.39
CA GLN A 22 7.59 -17.39 4.60
C GLN A 22 6.33 -16.52 4.68
N ARG A 23 5.19 -17.16 4.95
CA ARG A 23 3.92 -16.46 5.17
C ARG A 23 4.13 -15.38 6.24
N PRO A 24 3.83 -14.10 5.94
CA PRO A 24 3.89 -13.03 6.92
C PRO A 24 2.95 -13.31 8.10
N ARG A 25 3.32 -12.86 9.31
CA ARG A 25 2.38 -12.87 10.44
C ARG A 25 1.28 -11.85 10.14
N ILE A 26 0.04 -12.27 10.33
CA ILE A 26 -1.12 -11.37 10.26
C ILE A 26 -1.01 -10.41 11.46
N PRO A 27 -1.09 -9.09 11.25
CA PRO A 27 -1.03 -8.13 12.36
C PRO A 27 -2.15 -8.33 13.39
N ASP A 28 -1.82 -8.22 14.68
CA ASP A 28 -2.72 -8.55 15.81
C ASP A 28 -4.03 -7.73 15.85
N GLY A 29 -4.05 -6.56 15.20
CA GLY A 29 -5.22 -5.67 15.12
C GLY A 29 -6.36 -6.17 14.22
N PHE A 30 -6.15 -7.23 13.46
CA PHE A 30 -7.14 -7.73 12.49
C PHE A 30 -8.19 -8.69 13.07
N ASN A 31 -8.03 -9.18 14.30
CA ASN A 31 -8.93 -10.17 14.88
C ASN A 31 -10.39 -9.69 14.96
N GLY A 32 -10.63 -8.41 15.25
CA GLY A 32 -11.98 -7.82 15.26
C GLY A 32 -12.58 -7.72 13.86
N VAL A 33 -11.81 -7.25 12.89
CA VAL A 33 -12.23 -7.07 11.49
C VAL A 33 -12.53 -8.42 10.82
N MET A 34 -11.79 -9.47 11.17
CA MET A 34 -12.02 -10.83 10.68
C MET A 34 -13.40 -11.39 11.08
N GLY A 35 -13.91 -11.00 12.26
CA GLY A 35 -15.26 -11.37 12.71
C GLY A 35 -16.35 -10.77 11.83
N ASP A 36 -16.22 -9.49 11.48
CA ASP A 36 -17.18 -8.79 10.61
C ASP A 36 -17.11 -9.34 9.17
N LEU A 37 -15.89 -9.56 8.65
CA LEU A 37 -15.69 -10.10 7.31
C LEU A 37 -16.19 -11.54 7.16
N ARG A 38 -16.20 -12.33 8.24
CA ARG A 38 -16.77 -13.69 8.23
C ARG A 38 -18.22 -13.71 7.77
N PHE A 39 -19.01 -12.71 8.16
CA PHE A 39 -20.42 -12.61 7.79
C PHE A 39 -20.61 -12.44 6.27
N TYR A 40 -19.70 -11.71 5.62
CA TYR A 40 -19.79 -11.37 4.20
C TYR A 40 -19.03 -12.34 3.28
N LEU A 41 -17.89 -12.87 3.74
CA LEU A 41 -16.98 -13.69 2.94
C LEU A 41 -17.03 -15.19 3.29
N GLY A 42 -17.75 -15.54 4.35
CA GLY A 42 -17.93 -16.92 4.81
C GLY A 42 -16.73 -17.48 5.59
N ASP A 43 -16.90 -18.71 6.07
CA ASP A 43 -15.93 -19.40 6.93
C ASP A 43 -14.60 -19.65 6.23
N GLY A 44 -14.61 -19.89 4.91
CA GLY A 44 -13.41 -20.14 4.12
C GLY A 44 -12.37 -19.01 4.21
N PHE A 45 -12.79 -17.74 4.25
CA PHE A 45 -11.86 -16.63 4.41
C PHE A 45 -11.16 -16.64 5.78
N VAL A 46 -11.91 -16.92 6.84
CA VAL A 46 -11.39 -16.97 8.22
C VAL A 46 -10.51 -18.20 8.43
N ASP A 47 -10.93 -19.36 7.92
CA ASP A 47 -10.20 -20.62 8.03
C ASP A 47 -8.84 -20.57 7.32
N ASN A 48 -8.74 -19.78 6.24
CA ASN A 48 -7.48 -19.50 5.57
C ASN A 48 -6.67 -18.36 6.23
N GLY A 49 -7.11 -17.86 7.38
CA GLY A 49 -6.48 -16.78 8.14
C GLY A 49 -6.49 -15.46 7.39
N GLY A 50 -7.58 -15.14 6.69
CA GLY A 50 -7.75 -13.88 5.98
C GLY A 50 -6.83 -13.72 4.77
N THR A 51 -6.32 -14.83 4.23
CA THR A 51 -5.44 -14.82 3.06
C THR A 51 -6.16 -15.29 1.82
N VAL A 52 -5.80 -14.69 0.69
CA VAL A 52 -6.26 -15.07 -0.65
C VAL A 52 -5.07 -15.51 -1.48
N LEU A 53 -5.34 -16.29 -2.52
CA LEU A 53 -4.34 -16.55 -3.55
C LEU A 53 -4.47 -15.55 -4.68
N VAL A 54 -3.35 -15.20 -5.30
CA VAL A 54 -3.30 -14.33 -6.47
C VAL A 54 -2.64 -15.09 -7.61
N LEU A 55 -3.37 -15.25 -8.70
CA LEU A 55 -2.82 -15.69 -9.99
C LEU A 55 -2.28 -14.46 -10.73
N PHE A 56 -0.96 -14.41 -10.88
CA PHE A 56 -0.26 -13.30 -11.49
C PHE A 56 0.41 -13.76 -12.79
N GLU A 57 0.07 -13.12 -13.89
CA GLU A 57 0.70 -13.38 -15.19
C GLU A 57 2.00 -12.57 -15.31
N THR A 58 3.09 -13.25 -15.70
CA THR A 58 4.38 -12.63 -16.00
C THR A 58 4.66 -12.70 -17.50
N PRO A 59 5.71 -12.03 -18.01
CA PRO A 59 6.09 -12.14 -19.42
C PRO A 59 6.39 -13.58 -19.83
N SER A 60 7.10 -14.35 -19.00
CA SER A 60 7.50 -15.72 -19.32
C SER A 60 6.53 -16.81 -18.84
N GLY A 61 5.49 -16.48 -18.06
CA GLY A 61 4.55 -17.48 -17.57
C GLY A 61 3.59 -16.98 -16.49
N PHE A 62 3.40 -17.79 -15.44
CA PHE A 62 2.45 -17.51 -14.36
C PHE A 62 3.09 -17.74 -12.98
N ALA A 63 2.70 -16.92 -12.02
CA ALA A 63 3.07 -17.01 -10.62
C ALA A 63 1.81 -17.13 -9.74
N ILE A 64 1.94 -17.89 -8.66
CA ILE A 64 0.96 -17.97 -7.58
C ILE A 64 1.55 -17.26 -6.37
N PHE A 65 0.83 -16.26 -5.86
CA PHE A 65 1.18 -15.56 -4.64
C PHE A 65 0.13 -15.82 -3.56
N GLY A 66 0.55 -15.83 -2.31
CA GLY A 66 -0.35 -15.56 -1.20
C GLY A 66 -0.40 -14.06 -0.92
N PHE A 67 -1.57 -13.57 -0.53
CA PHE A 67 -1.79 -12.17 -0.17
C PHE A 67 -2.63 -12.06 1.09
N ILE A 68 -2.36 -11.06 1.94
CA ILE A 68 -3.23 -10.73 3.08
C ILE A 68 -4.50 -10.07 2.53
N GLY A 69 -5.55 -10.87 2.37
CA GLY A 69 -6.77 -10.49 1.67
C GLY A 69 -7.62 -9.42 2.37
N ILE A 70 -7.37 -9.14 3.65
CA ILE A 70 -8.10 -8.10 4.40
C ILE A 70 -8.00 -6.71 3.74
N TYR A 71 -6.86 -6.41 3.13
CA TYR A 71 -6.63 -5.13 2.43
C TYR A 71 -7.50 -4.97 1.18
N LEU A 72 -8.11 -6.04 0.66
CA LEU A 72 -9.09 -5.94 -0.43
C LEU A 72 -10.43 -5.38 0.03
N TYR A 73 -10.70 -5.36 1.33
CA TYR A 73 -12.01 -5.05 1.90
C TYR A 73 -11.98 -3.82 2.82
N GLU A 74 -10.85 -3.11 2.90
CA GLU A 74 -10.78 -1.84 3.61
C GLU A 74 -11.63 -0.77 2.91
N SER A 75 -12.24 0.11 3.71
CA SER A 75 -13.12 1.17 3.18
C SER A 75 -12.44 2.12 2.18
N ASP A 76 -11.12 2.22 2.25
CA ASP A 76 -10.27 3.02 1.36
C ASP A 76 -9.30 2.14 0.53
N ALA A 77 -9.62 0.86 0.32
CA ALA A 77 -8.76 -0.09 -0.40
C ALA A 77 -8.29 0.40 -1.78
N ILE A 78 -9.19 1.03 -2.57
CA ILE A 78 -8.81 1.66 -3.86
C ILE A 78 -7.72 2.71 -3.67
N GLU A 79 -7.78 3.47 -2.58
CA GLU A 79 -6.83 4.54 -2.29
C GLU A 79 -5.56 4.06 -1.57
N SER A 80 -5.64 2.98 -0.79
CA SER A 80 -4.55 2.51 0.08
C SER A 80 -3.68 1.42 -0.56
N MET A 81 -4.20 0.61 -1.49
CA MET A 81 -3.53 -0.60 -1.98
C MET A 81 -2.12 -0.32 -2.54
N TRP A 82 -1.98 0.70 -3.39
CA TRP A 82 -0.68 1.07 -3.99
C TRP A 82 0.40 1.39 -2.95
N ALA A 83 0.01 1.87 -1.76
CA ALA A 83 0.93 2.25 -0.71
C ALA A 83 1.73 1.04 -0.17
N HIS A 84 1.15 -0.16 -0.22
CA HIS A 84 1.83 -1.40 0.14
C HIS A 84 2.93 -1.79 -0.86
N PHE A 85 2.81 -1.31 -2.10
CA PHE A 85 3.72 -1.65 -3.19
C PHE A 85 4.70 -0.51 -3.52
N VAL A 86 4.86 0.49 -2.64
CA VAL A 86 5.81 1.61 -2.85
C VAL A 86 7.25 1.11 -2.94
N HIS A 87 7.64 0.17 -2.07
CA HIS A 87 8.93 -0.50 -2.07
C HIS A 87 8.75 -1.99 -1.75
N TYR A 88 9.73 -2.79 -2.14
CA TYR A 88 9.72 -4.24 -1.91
C TYR A 88 9.61 -4.61 -0.43
N GLU A 89 10.21 -3.82 0.45
CA GLU A 89 10.20 -4.05 1.89
C GLU A 89 8.79 -4.02 2.49
N ARG A 90 7.89 -3.19 1.94
CA ARG A 90 6.46 -3.16 2.33
C ARG A 90 5.67 -4.25 1.62
N ALA A 91 5.96 -4.49 0.33
CA ALA A 91 5.24 -5.47 -0.44
C ALA A 91 5.40 -6.88 0.16
N LYS A 92 6.62 -7.27 0.55
CA LYS A 92 6.89 -8.58 1.16
C LYS A 92 6.18 -8.81 2.51
N GLU A 93 5.67 -7.76 3.14
CA GLU A 93 4.87 -7.87 4.38
C GLU A 93 3.42 -8.30 4.08
N VAL A 94 2.94 -8.07 2.85
CA VAL A 94 1.54 -8.33 2.47
C VAL A 94 1.39 -9.38 1.36
N VAL A 95 2.43 -9.62 0.56
CA VAL A 95 2.44 -10.58 -0.56
C VAL A 95 3.68 -11.47 -0.52
N TRP A 96 3.53 -12.76 -0.84
CA TRP A 96 4.64 -13.71 -0.89
C TRP A 96 4.48 -14.74 -2.01
N LEU A 97 5.59 -15.09 -2.67
CA LEU A 97 5.61 -16.02 -3.80
C LEU A 97 5.51 -17.47 -3.32
N ASN A 98 4.50 -18.19 -3.82
CA ASN A 98 4.30 -19.62 -3.56
C ASN A 98 4.84 -20.50 -4.71
N ASP A 99 4.50 -20.19 -5.95
CA ASP A 99 4.93 -20.94 -7.14
C ASP A 99 5.17 -20.00 -8.32
N PHE A 100 6.06 -20.39 -9.23
CA PHE A 100 6.30 -19.70 -10.49
C PHE A 100 6.75 -20.70 -11.54
N ARG A 101 6.10 -20.68 -12.72
CA ARG A 101 6.47 -21.53 -13.84
C ARG A 101 6.40 -20.75 -15.15
N THR A 102 7.34 -21.05 -16.03
CA THR A 102 7.39 -20.54 -17.39
C THR A 102 6.50 -21.36 -18.31
N PHE A 103 5.99 -20.73 -19.36
CA PHE A 103 5.16 -21.35 -20.39
C PHE A 103 5.65 -20.89 -21.76
N ASP A 104 5.91 -21.83 -22.67
CA ASP A 104 6.37 -21.51 -24.03
C ASP A 104 5.32 -20.70 -24.81
N ASP A 105 4.05 -21.03 -24.61
CA ASP A 105 2.90 -20.24 -25.07
C ASP A 105 1.90 -20.05 -23.94
N LYS A 106 1.77 -18.81 -23.45
CA LYS A 106 0.80 -18.45 -22.40
C LYS A 106 -0.65 -18.64 -22.83
N SER A 107 -0.95 -18.49 -24.13
CA SER A 107 -2.30 -18.68 -24.68
C SER A 107 -2.74 -20.14 -24.60
N SER A 108 -1.79 -21.08 -24.68
CA SER A 108 -2.05 -22.50 -24.45
C SER A 108 -2.34 -22.85 -22.98
N ALA A 109 -1.95 -21.98 -22.04
CA ALA A 109 -2.15 -22.20 -20.61
C ALA A 109 -3.57 -21.89 -20.17
N ILE A 110 -4.14 -20.82 -20.71
CA ILE A 110 -5.50 -20.36 -20.42
C ILE A 110 -6.08 -19.62 -21.62
N SER A 111 -7.20 -20.12 -22.15
CA SER A 111 -7.93 -19.46 -23.24
C SER A 111 -9.43 -19.74 -23.17
N VAL A 112 -10.23 -18.89 -23.81
CA VAL A 112 -11.69 -19.07 -23.88
C VAL A 112 -12.07 -20.38 -24.58
N GLY A 113 -11.31 -20.80 -25.60
CA GLY A 113 -11.63 -21.99 -26.40
C GLY A 113 -11.17 -23.30 -25.79
N THR A 114 -10.03 -23.31 -25.09
CA THR A 114 -9.41 -24.54 -24.55
C THR A 114 -9.56 -24.67 -23.04
N GLY A 115 -10.10 -23.66 -22.37
CA GLY A 115 -10.14 -23.60 -20.91
C GLY A 115 -8.75 -23.44 -20.32
N ILE A 116 -8.53 -24.06 -19.16
CA ILE A 116 -7.25 -24.07 -18.45
C ILE A 116 -6.51 -25.38 -18.69
N ASN A 117 -5.20 -25.30 -18.97
CA ASN A 117 -4.40 -26.50 -19.18
C ASN A 117 -4.07 -27.20 -17.84
N LYS A 118 -3.58 -28.45 -17.94
CA LYS A 118 -3.23 -29.26 -16.78
C LYS A 118 -2.15 -28.62 -15.91
N GLN A 119 -1.10 -28.05 -16.51
CA GLN A 119 0.02 -27.47 -15.77
C GLN A 119 -0.42 -26.27 -14.90
N LEU A 120 -1.22 -25.35 -15.45
CA LEU A 120 -1.71 -24.19 -14.70
C LEU A 120 -2.77 -24.59 -13.65
N SER A 121 -3.62 -25.58 -13.98
CA SER A 121 -4.57 -26.15 -13.02
C SER A 121 -3.86 -26.76 -11.81
N GLU A 122 -2.81 -27.55 -12.04
CA GLU A 122 -2.00 -28.14 -10.97
C GLU A 122 -1.30 -27.07 -10.12
N MET A 123 -0.85 -25.97 -10.73
CA MET A 123 -0.28 -24.85 -9.97
C MET A 123 -1.32 -24.22 -9.03
N ILE A 124 -2.53 -23.93 -9.52
CA ILE A 124 -3.58 -23.31 -8.70
C ILE A 124 -4.01 -24.27 -7.58
N MET A 125 -4.35 -25.52 -7.92
CA MET A 125 -4.90 -26.49 -6.97
C MET A 125 -3.89 -26.97 -5.93
N LYS A 126 -2.58 -26.90 -6.22
CA LYS A 126 -1.53 -27.20 -5.24
C LYS A 126 -1.55 -26.27 -4.03
N TRP A 127 -1.95 -25.01 -4.23
CA TRP A 127 -1.86 -23.97 -3.19
C TRP A 127 -3.22 -23.54 -2.67
N LEU A 128 -4.29 -23.72 -3.44
CA LEU A 128 -5.63 -23.24 -3.10
C LEU A 128 -6.21 -24.04 -1.93
N GLY A 129 -6.43 -23.36 -0.81
CA GLY A 129 -7.12 -23.92 0.33
C GLY A 129 -8.62 -24.10 0.08
N PRO A 130 -9.29 -25.04 0.77
CA PRO A 130 -10.74 -25.15 0.72
C PRO A 130 -11.43 -23.82 1.06
N GLY A 131 -12.40 -23.41 0.24
CA GLY A 131 -13.14 -22.16 0.43
C GLY A 131 -12.32 -20.88 0.27
N GLN A 132 -11.06 -20.97 -0.17
CA GLN A 132 -10.20 -19.81 -0.39
C GLN A 132 -10.53 -19.13 -1.73
N THR A 133 -10.53 -17.80 -1.74
CA THR A 133 -10.72 -17.02 -2.97
C THR A 133 -9.44 -16.95 -3.80
N LEU A 134 -9.57 -17.17 -5.12
CA LEU A 134 -8.52 -16.89 -6.09
C LEU A 134 -8.72 -15.52 -6.75
N VAL A 135 -7.78 -14.62 -6.57
CA VAL A 135 -7.72 -13.30 -7.20
C VAL A 135 -7.05 -13.41 -8.55
N VAL A 136 -7.64 -12.80 -9.59
CA VAL A 136 -7.14 -12.86 -10.96
C VAL A 136 -7.12 -11.48 -11.64
N GLY A 137 -6.07 -11.20 -12.41
CA GLY A 137 -5.87 -9.88 -13.03
C GLY A 137 -6.71 -9.61 -14.29
N LYS A 138 -7.35 -10.63 -14.86
CA LYS A 138 -8.18 -10.51 -16.06
C LYS A 138 -9.58 -11.10 -15.82
N ARG A 139 -10.62 -10.39 -16.23
CA ARG A 139 -12.02 -10.86 -16.18
C ARG A 139 -12.23 -12.16 -16.96
N GLU A 140 -11.51 -12.32 -18.06
CA GLU A 140 -11.51 -13.53 -18.87
C GLU A 140 -11.00 -14.74 -18.07
N TYR A 141 -9.91 -14.58 -17.31
CA TYR A 141 -9.36 -15.64 -16.48
C TYR A 141 -10.34 -16.07 -15.39
N LYS A 142 -11.03 -15.12 -14.76
CA LYS A 142 -12.10 -15.41 -13.80
C LYS A 142 -13.13 -16.37 -14.41
N SER A 143 -13.66 -15.98 -15.58
CA SER A 143 -14.73 -16.74 -16.25
C SER A 143 -14.28 -18.15 -16.65
N ILE A 144 -13.06 -18.27 -17.19
CA ILE A 144 -12.49 -19.56 -17.62
C ILE A 144 -12.22 -20.47 -16.43
N ILE A 145 -11.62 -19.94 -15.37
CA ILE A 145 -11.23 -20.72 -14.19
C ILE A 145 -12.46 -21.17 -13.41
N GLU A 146 -13.43 -20.29 -13.19
CA GLU A 146 -14.70 -20.63 -12.53
C GLU A 146 -15.41 -21.76 -13.28
N SER A 147 -15.46 -21.68 -14.61
CA SER A 147 -16.12 -22.71 -15.45
C SER A 147 -15.35 -24.03 -15.49
N SER A 148 -14.02 -23.98 -15.51
CA SER A 148 -13.19 -25.18 -15.69
C SER A 148 -12.91 -25.93 -14.39
N LEU A 149 -12.73 -25.20 -13.29
CA LEU A 149 -12.32 -25.77 -12.00
C LEU A 149 -13.41 -25.70 -10.93
N GLY A 150 -14.49 -24.94 -11.14
CA GLY A 150 -15.56 -24.78 -10.15
C GLY A 150 -15.13 -24.06 -8.86
N ILE A 151 -14.07 -23.25 -8.92
CA ILE A 151 -13.54 -22.48 -7.79
C ILE A 151 -13.98 -21.03 -7.86
N HIS A 152 -14.14 -20.35 -6.71
CA HIS A 152 -14.54 -18.94 -6.69
C HIS A 152 -13.38 -18.00 -7.03
N CYS A 153 -13.61 -17.07 -7.96
CA CYS A 153 -12.63 -16.07 -8.36
C CYS A 153 -13.08 -14.63 -8.11
N LEU A 154 -12.13 -13.78 -7.70
CA LEU A 154 -12.34 -12.35 -7.52
C LEU A 154 -11.58 -11.55 -8.59
N HIS A 155 -12.29 -10.60 -9.20
CA HIS A 155 -11.76 -9.63 -10.15
C HIS A 155 -12.62 -8.37 -10.12
N ASP A 156 -12.04 -7.26 -9.66
CA ASP A 156 -12.67 -5.95 -9.53
C ASP A 156 -11.61 -4.84 -9.61
N GLU A 157 -12.00 -3.59 -9.36
CA GLU A 157 -11.12 -2.42 -9.41
C GLU A 157 -10.01 -2.45 -8.34
N ILE A 158 -10.28 -3.01 -7.16
CA ILE A 158 -9.30 -3.13 -6.08
C ILE A 158 -8.23 -4.16 -6.45
N VAL A 159 -8.66 -5.27 -7.06
CA VAL A 159 -7.74 -6.26 -7.64
C VAL A 159 -6.85 -5.62 -8.70
N MET A 160 -7.35 -4.69 -9.50
CA MET A 160 -6.51 -3.99 -10.47
C MET A 160 -5.43 -3.11 -9.81
N GLU A 161 -5.72 -2.48 -8.68
CA GLU A 161 -4.70 -1.76 -7.89
C GLU A 161 -3.63 -2.71 -7.32
N LEU A 162 -4.04 -3.89 -6.85
CA LEU A 162 -3.11 -4.93 -6.41
C LEU A 162 -2.21 -5.40 -7.57
N MET A 163 -2.80 -5.70 -8.73
CA MET A 163 -2.06 -6.13 -9.92
C MET A 163 -1.08 -5.06 -10.39
N TRP A 164 -1.47 -3.78 -10.37
CA TRP A 164 -0.58 -2.66 -10.66
C TRP A 164 0.65 -2.63 -9.74
N GLY A 165 0.42 -2.75 -8.42
CA GLY A 165 1.49 -2.78 -7.42
C GLY A 165 2.44 -3.97 -7.60
N MET A 166 1.89 -5.14 -7.89
CA MET A 166 2.67 -6.35 -8.15
C MET A 166 3.50 -6.25 -9.44
N GLN A 167 2.94 -5.72 -10.53
CA GLN A 167 3.65 -5.52 -11.79
C GLN A 167 4.86 -4.59 -11.62
N ARG A 168 4.70 -3.48 -10.89
CA ARG A 168 5.78 -2.54 -10.61
C ARG A 168 6.96 -3.20 -9.89
N LEU A 169 6.68 -4.07 -8.92
CA LEU A 169 7.69 -4.77 -8.14
C LEU A 169 8.01 -6.18 -8.65
N MET A 170 7.52 -6.56 -9.83
CA MET A 170 7.61 -7.94 -10.36
C MET A 170 9.05 -8.46 -10.37
N HIS A 171 10.01 -7.64 -10.81
CA HIS A 171 11.43 -8.00 -10.87
C HIS A 171 12.03 -8.40 -9.50
N ARG A 172 11.42 -7.98 -8.38
CA ARG A 172 11.81 -8.36 -7.02
C ARG A 172 10.91 -9.45 -6.44
N LEU A 173 9.61 -9.40 -6.75
CA LEU A 173 8.62 -10.38 -6.28
C LEU A 173 8.80 -11.75 -6.94
N VAL A 174 9.25 -11.78 -8.20
CA VAL A 174 9.54 -12.99 -8.98
C VAL A 174 10.99 -12.94 -9.43
N GLY A 175 11.94 -13.17 -8.52
CA GLY A 175 13.37 -13.06 -8.85
C GLY A 175 13.89 -13.99 -9.96
N ARG A 176 13.11 -15.02 -10.35
CA ARG A 176 13.42 -15.89 -11.50
C ARG A 176 12.93 -15.34 -12.84
N GLU A 177 12.01 -14.38 -12.84
CA GLU A 177 11.55 -13.69 -14.05
C GLU A 177 12.65 -12.73 -14.51
N LYS A 178 13.12 -12.93 -15.73
CA LYS A 178 14.22 -12.15 -16.32
C LYS A 178 13.73 -11.20 -17.42
N LEU A 179 12.52 -11.39 -17.89
CA LEU A 179 11.92 -10.57 -18.94
C LEU A 179 11.20 -9.37 -18.32
N GLU A 180 11.32 -8.22 -18.97
CA GLU A 180 10.54 -7.05 -18.62
C GLU A 180 9.12 -7.14 -19.16
N LEU A 181 8.17 -6.54 -18.44
CA LEU A 181 6.79 -6.38 -18.92
C LEU A 181 6.79 -5.48 -20.16
N PRO A 182 6.26 -5.96 -21.31
CA PRO A 182 5.99 -5.14 -22.47
C PRO A 182 5.14 -3.93 -22.09
N LYS A 183 5.33 -2.79 -22.77
CA LYS A 183 4.58 -1.56 -22.46
C LYS A 183 3.07 -1.75 -22.55
N GLU A 184 2.61 -2.59 -23.47
CA GLU A 184 1.21 -2.90 -23.73
C GLU A 184 0.55 -3.70 -22.59
N ASP A 185 1.35 -4.49 -21.87
CA ASP A 185 0.89 -5.34 -20.76
C ASP A 185 0.97 -4.64 -19.39
N ARG A 186 1.51 -3.41 -19.35
CA ARG A 186 1.60 -2.63 -18.12
C ARG A 186 0.21 -2.09 -17.78
N ALA A 187 -0.18 -2.30 -16.52
CA ALA A 187 -1.40 -1.74 -16.00
C ALA A 187 -1.39 -0.20 -16.15
N PRO A 188 -2.57 0.41 -16.40
CA PRO A 188 -2.70 1.86 -16.38
C PRO A 188 -2.31 2.42 -15.02
N MET A 189 -2.18 3.74 -14.90
CA MET A 189 -1.87 4.40 -13.62
C MET A 189 -2.79 3.92 -12.49
N SER A 190 -2.20 3.64 -11.32
CA SER A 190 -2.97 3.38 -10.08
C SER A 190 -3.95 4.52 -9.80
N GLN A 191 -5.22 4.16 -9.64
CA GLN A 191 -6.31 5.06 -9.29
C GLN A 191 -6.08 5.66 -7.90
N GLY A 192 -5.66 4.84 -6.92
CA GLY A 192 -5.39 5.32 -5.57
C GLY A 192 -4.28 6.36 -5.53
N LEU A 193 -3.19 6.12 -6.25
CA LEU A 193 -2.11 7.09 -6.40
C LEU A 193 -2.62 8.38 -7.05
N GLN A 194 -3.45 8.27 -8.09
CA GLN A 194 -4.02 9.43 -8.78
C GLN A 194 -4.93 10.27 -7.87
N ILE A 195 -5.76 9.62 -7.05
CA ILE A 195 -6.62 10.26 -6.05
C ILE A 195 -5.78 11.06 -5.06
N VAL A 196 -4.74 10.44 -4.49
CA VAL A 196 -3.84 11.11 -3.53
C VAL A 196 -3.15 12.30 -4.18
N LEU A 197 -2.53 12.12 -5.35
CA LEU A 197 -1.85 13.21 -6.04
C LEU A 197 -2.79 14.38 -6.34
N SER A 198 -3.98 14.08 -6.87
CA SER A 198 -4.98 15.10 -7.22
C SER A 198 -5.48 15.86 -6.01
N ARG A 199 -5.71 15.19 -4.88
CA ARG A 199 -6.11 15.83 -3.61
C ARG A 199 -5.08 16.85 -3.12
N HIS A 200 -3.80 16.61 -3.40
CA HIS A 200 -2.71 17.52 -3.07
C HIS A 200 -2.38 18.52 -4.18
N GLY A 201 -3.18 18.59 -5.25
CA GLY A 201 -3.05 19.56 -6.33
C GLY A 201 -2.08 19.14 -7.44
N PHE A 202 -1.73 17.86 -7.51
CA PHE A 202 -0.83 17.32 -8.53
C PHE A 202 -1.60 16.50 -9.55
N HIS A 203 -1.49 16.89 -10.82
CA HIS A 203 -2.07 16.16 -11.94
C HIS A 203 -0.96 15.59 -12.81
N VAL A 204 -0.93 14.26 -12.91
CA VAL A 204 0.03 13.49 -13.71
C VAL A 204 -0.72 12.51 -14.60
N LYS A 205 -0.16 12.28 -15.79
CA LYS A 205 -0.63 11.24 -16.70
C LYS A 205 0.09 9.92 -16.39
N PRO A 206 -0.47 8.76 -16.80
CA PRO A 206 0.17 7.46 -16.58
C PRO A 206 1.63 7.39 -17.04
N GLU A 207 1.96 7.96 -18.20
CA GLU A 207 3.30 7.89 -18.79
C GLU A 207 4.34 8.71 -18.02
N MET A 208 3.88 9.62 -17.16
CA MET A 208 4.74 10.47 -16.34
C MET A 208 5.09 9.83 -15.00
N VAL A 209 4.40 8.77 -14.58
CA VAL A 209 4.55 8.18 -13.25
C VAL A 209 5.85 7.39 -13.20
N THR A 210 6.83 7.92 -12.47
CA THR A 210 8.11 7.24 -12.20
C THR A 210 8.12 6.66 -10.79
N GLU A 211 9.08 5.77 -10.52
CA GLU A 211 9.36 5.23 -9.19
C GLU A 211 9.47 6.35 -8.14
N GLU A 212 10.21 7.43 -8.46
CA GLU A 212 10.42 8.55 -7.56
C GLU A 212 9.12 9.31 -7.24
N ILE A 213 8.20 9.41 -8.20
CA ILE A 213 6.88 10.03 -7.97
C ILE A 213 6.05 9.19 -7.02
N VAL A 214 6.03 7.87 -7.22
CA VAL A 214 5.30 6.94 -6.32
C VAL A 214 5.85 7.03 -4.89
N VAL A 215 7.17 7.04 -4.75
CA VAL A 215 7.84 7.16 -3.45
C VAL A 215 7.57 8.52 -2.79
N ALA A 216 7.64 9.61 -3.55
CA ALA A 216 7.35 10.96 -3.05
C ALA A 216 5.87 11.16 -2.69
N ALA A 217 4.94 10.37 -3.26
CA ALA A 217 3.53 10.41 -2.93
C ALA A 217 3.21 9.75 -1.57
N LEU A 218 4.01 8.78 -1.12
CA LEU A 218 3.71 8.03 0.10
C LEU A 218 3.57 8.91 1.35
N PRO A 219 4.42 9.91 1.60
CA PRO A 219 4.24 10.82 2.74
C PRO A 219 2.97 11.68 2.68
N LEU A 220 2.43 11.96 1.49
CA LEU A 220 1.15 12.65 1.32
C LEU A 220 0.01 11.74 1.77
N PHE A 221 0.00 10.48 1.32
CA PHE A 221 -0.96 9.46 1.76
C PHE A 221 -0.92 9.24 3.27
N ASN A 222 0.28 9.04 3.84
CA ASN A 222 0.43 8.83 5.28
C ASN A 222 -0.08 10.02 6.11
N TYR A 223 0.08 11.25 5.62
CA TYR A 223 -0.44 12.45 6.28
C TYR A 223 -1.97 12.52 6.21
N ASP A 224 -2.58 12.19 5.07
CA ASP A 224 -4.04 12.15 4.93
C ASP A 224 -4.64 11.06 5.83
N ALA A 225 -4.03 9.87 5.86
CA ALA A 225 -4.44 8.78 6.73
C ALA A 225 -4.34 9.16 8.22
N ALA A 226 -3.21 9.73 8.65
CA ALA A 226 -3.05 10.21 10.02
C ALA A 226 -4.05 11.32 10.38
N CYS A 227 -4.34 12.25 9.46
CA CYS A 227 -5.37 13.24 9.68
C CYS A 227 -6.75 12.60 9.82
N LYS A 228 -7.12 11.67 8.95
CA LYS A 228 -8.41 10.97 8.97
C LYS A 228 -8.63 10.22 10.29
N GLU A 229 -7.60 9.53 10.76
CA GLU A 229 -7.65 8.74 12.00
C GLU A 229 -7.78 9.61 13.25
N GLU A 230 -6.97 10.66 13.37
CA GLU A 230 -6.90 11.47 14.60
C GLU A 230 -7.99 12.55 14.67
N TYR A 231 -8.58 12.94 13.55
CA TYR A 231 -9.51 14.07 13.48
C TYR A 231 -10.76 13.92 14.38
N PRO A 232 -11.45 12.77 14.45
CA PRO A 232 -12.64 12.64 15.31
C PRO A 232 -12.35 12.90 16.79
N ALA A 233 -11.24 12.37 17.31
CA ALA A 233 -10.82 12.60 18.69
C ALA A 233 -10.47 14.07 18.92
N LEU A 234 -9.65 14.65 18.02
CA LEU A 234 -9.28 16.07 18.06
C LEU A 234 -10.49 17.00 17.98
N ARG A 235 -11.52 16.65 17.22
CA ARG A 235 -12.76 17.43 17.14
C ARG A 235 -13.58 17.36 18.41
N THR A 236 -13.57 16.22 19.08
CA THR A 236 -14.28 16.04 20.35
C THR A 236 -13.70 16.96 21.42
N ILE A 237 -12.37 16.92 21.60
CA ILE A 237 -11.67 17.77 22.57
C ILE A 237 -11.59 19.23 22.08
N GLY A 238 -11.57 19.46 20.77
CA GLY A 238 -11.53 20.80 20.16
C GLY A 238 -12.67 21.71 20.60
N ARG A 239 -13.83 21.16 21.00
CA ARG A 239 -14.94 21.95 21.55
C ARG A 239 -14.55 22.75 22.78
N TYR A 240 -13.63 22.23 23.60
CA TYR A 240 -13.13 22.94 24.77
C TYR A 240 -12.34 24.20 24.42
N LEU A 241 -11.78 24.31 23.21
CA LEU A 241 -11.14 25.55 22.74
C LEU A 241 -12.16 26.70 22.68
N THR A 242 -13.41 26.39 22.32
CA THR A 242 -14.50 27.37 22.35
C THR A 242 -14.99 27.60 23.77
N ASP A 243 -15.21 26.53 24.55
CA ASP A 243 -15.82 26.62 25.88
C ASP A 243 -14.90 27.32 26.91
N VAL A 244 -13.59 27.05 26.86
CA VAL A 244 -12.61 27.57 27.82
C VAL A 244 -11.96 28.84 27.30
N SER A 245 -11.57 28.88 26.03
CA SER A 245 -10.78 29.98 25.45
C SER A 245 -11.54 30.89 24.50
N GLY A 246 -12.80 30.61 24.18
CA GLY A 246 -13.59 31.40 23.22
C GLY A 246 -13.08 31.30 21.78
N ILE A 247 -12.26 30.30 21.45
CA ILE A 247 -11.65 30.13 20.12
C ILE A 247 -12.57 29.30 19.23
N ASP A 248 -12.98 29.85 18.08
CA ASP A 248 -13.68 29.08 17.05
C ASP A 248 -12.69 28.24 16.24
N CYS A 249 -12.72 26.93 16.47
CA CYS A 249 -11.89 25.96 15.78
C CYS A 249 -12.67 25.11 14.76
N LYS A 250 -13.92 25.47 14.39
CA LYS A 250 -14.78 24.64 13.52
C LYS A 250 -14.18 24.37 12.14
N THR A 251 -13.36 25.27 11.62
CA THR A 251 -12.69 25.13 10.32
C THR A 251 -11.26 24.59 10.41
N TRP A 252 -10.77 24.33 11.63
CA TRP A 252 -9.37 23.93 11.82
C TRP A 252 -9.14 22.48 11.39
N ARG A 253 -8.00 22.27 10.74
CA ARG A 253 -7.49 20.95 10.36
C ARG A 253 -6.88 20.24 11.56
N ALA A 254 -6.74 18.92 11.47
CA ALA A 254 -6.19 18.07 12.53
C ALA A 254 -4.86 18.60 13.10
N VAL A 255 -3.88 18.92 12.24
CA VAL A 255 -2.58 19.43 12.71
C VAL A 255 -2.69 20.73 13.50
N LYS A 256 -3.59 21.65 13.10
CA LYS A 256 -3.79 22.93 13.78
C LYS A 256 -4.44 22.73 15.16
N LEU A 257 -5.41 21.82 15.26
CA LEU A 257 -5.99 21.41 16.55
C LEU A 257 -4.92 20.78 17.45
N ALA A 258 -4.12 19.85 16.92
CA ALA A 258 -3.09 19.17 17.68
C ALA A 258 -2.01 20.15 18.19
N THR A 259 -1.61 21.14 17.39
CA THR A 259 -0.69 22.20 17.83
C THR A 259 -1.26 23.03 18.98
N ALA A 260 -2.55 23.36 18.94
CA ALA A 260 -3.17 24.09 20.05
C ALA A 260 -3.14 23.28 21.35
N PHE A 261 -3.46 21.98 21.28
CA PHE A 261 -3.37 21.10 22.45
C PHE A 261 -1.93 20.86 22.90
N LYS A 262 -0.94 20.89 22.00
CA LYS A 262 0.47 20.89 22.40
C LYS A 262 0.78 22.10 23.26
N ILE A 263 0.42 23.31 22.83
CA ILE A 263 0.69 24.54 23.59
C ILE A 263 0.05 24.46 24.99
N ILE A 264 -1.21 24.02 25.07
CA ILE A 264 -1.91 23.82 26.35
C ILE A 264 -1.16 22.80 27.24
N CYS A 265 -0.71 21.67 26.67
CA CYS A 265 -0.08 20.60 27.43
C CYS A 265 1.33 20.94 27.92
N THR A 266 2.14 21.62 27.08
CA THR A 266 3.54 21.95 27.38
C THR A 266 3.69 23.29 28.08
N ARG A 267 2.72 24.20 27.93
CA ARG A 267 2.83 25.61 28.32
C ARG A 267 3.98 26.34 27.63
N GLU A 268 4.31 25.91 26.41
CA GLU A 268 5.44 26.43 25.64
C GLU A 268 5.02 26.68 24.19
N ILE A 269 5.35 27.89 23.70
CA ILE A 269 5.25 28.27 22.30
C ILE A 269 6.63 28.11 21.66
N GLU A 270 6.68 27.41 20.54
CA GLU A 270 7.88 27.26 19.72
C GLU A 270 7.68 27.95 18.37
N ASP A 271 8.79 28.29 17.69
CA ASP A 271 8.76 28.83 16.33
C ASP A 271 7.99 27.91 15.35
N SER A 272 7.99 26.60 15.61
CA SER A 272 7.25 25.66 14.75
C SER A 272 5.71 25.72 14.90
N ASP A 273 5.21 26.52 15.84
CA ASP A 273 3.77 26.72 16.11
C ASP A 273 3.14 27.86 15.27
N GLU A 274 3.89 28.43 14.31
CA GLU A 274 3.49 29.50 13.38
C GLU A 274 2.15 29.28 12.65
N MET A 275 1.63 28.05 12.59
CA MET A 275 0.31 27.76 12.01
C MET A 275 -0.86 28.31 12.84
N LEU A 276 -0.61 28.72 14.08
CA LEU A 276 -1.54 29.45 14.95
C LEU A 276 -1.13 30.93 15.01
N PRO A 277 -2.07 31.87 14.85
CA PRO A 277 -1.81 33.28 15.12
C PRO A 277 -1.29 33.53 16.54
N LYS A 278 -0.42 34.53 16.74
CA LYS A 278 0.22 34.80 18.04
C LYS A 278 -0.77 35.09 19.16
N ASP A 279 -1.85 35.82 18.87
CA ASP A 279 -2.94 36.10 19.79
C ASP A 279 -3.62 34.81 20.28
N VAL A 280 -3.86 33.86 19.36
CA VAL A 280 -4.39 32.54 19.69
C VAL A 280 -3.41 31.75 20.55
N GLN A 281 -2.11 31.75 20.22
CA GLN A 281 -1.09 31.04 20.99
C GLN A 281 -1.01 31.55 22.43
N LEU A 282 -0.98 32.87 22.62
CA LEU A 282 -0.95 33.51 23.94
C LEU A 282 -2.21 33.19 24.74
N LYS A 283 -3.38 33.25 24.10
CA LYS A 283 -4.65 32.91 24.74
C LYS A 283 -4.68 31.46 25.26
N LEU A 284 -4.15 30.52 24.46
CA LEU A 284 -4.05 29.11 24.85
C LEU A 284 -3.10 28.89 26.04
N LEU A 285 -2.05 29.71 26.18
CA LEU A 285 -1.17 29.68 27.36
C LEU A 285 -1.87 30.21 28.61
N GLU A 286 -2.53 31.36 28.49
CA GLU A 286 -3.25 32.00 29.60
C GLU A 286 -4.34 31.08 30.17
N ASP A 287 -5.08 30.40 29.28
CA ASP A 287 -6.21 29.57 29.68
C ASP A 287 -5.83 28.10 29.95
N ALA A 288 -4.54 27.74 29.86
CA ALA A 288 -4.09 26.34 29.84
C ALA A 288 -4.57 25.53 31.06
N ASP A 289 -4.65 26.15 32.24
CA ASP A 289 -5.09 25.48 33.46
C ASP A 289 -6.57 25.06 33.44
N GLY A 290 -7.40 25.73 32.63
CA GLY A 290 -8.81 25.36 32.43
C GLY A 290 -9.02 24.03 31.70
N TYR A 291 -7.95 23.44 31.14
CA TYR A 291 -8.02 22.18 30.40
C TYR A 291 -7.58 20.95 31.21
N ASN A 292 -7.06 21.14 32.44
CA ASN A 292 -6.37 20.08 33.19
C ASN A 292 -7.18 18.79 33.37
N ASP A 293 -8.49 18.91 33.60
CA ASP A 293 -9.40 17.77 33.79
C ASP A 293 -10.20 17.41 32.54
N LEU A 294 -10.02 18.14 31.44
CA LEU A 294 -10.79 17.99 30.20
C LEU A 294 -10.07 17.15 29.15
N ILE A 295 -8.74 17.10 29.20
CA ILE A 295 -7.91 16.45 28.18
C ILE A 295 -6.90 15.48 28.79
N ASN A 296 -6.61 14.40 28.06
CA ASN A 296 -5.50 13.53 28.39
C ASN A 296 -4.21 14.08 27.76
N ARG A 297 -3.34 14.68 28.59
CA ARG A 297 -2.08 15.28 28.13
C ARG A 297 -1.19 14.32 27.34
N ALA A 298 -1.06 13.06 27.78
CA ALA A 298 -0.22 12.08 27.12
C ALA A 298 -0.76 11.71 25.72
N ALA A 299 -2.07 11.53 25.60
CA ALA A 299 -2.74 11.28 24.33
C ALA A 299 -2.58 12.47 23.37
N CYS A 300 -2.85 13.69 23.83
CA CYS A 300 -2.66 14.91 23.03
C CYS A 300 -1.24 15.03 22.48
N MET A 301 -0.22 14.78 23.31
CA MET A 301 1.17 14.86 22.88
C MET A 301 1.54 13.75 21.89
N ASN A 302 1.00 12.55 22.01
CA ASN A 302 1.23 11.47 21.05
C ASN A 302 0.60 11.80 19.68
N THR A 303 -0.66 12.25 19.68
CA THR A 303 -1.36 12.71 18.47
C THR A 303 -0.61 13.88 17.82
N TYR A 304 -0.15 14.87 18.60
CA TYR A 304 0.65 15.99 18.10
C TYR A 304 1.94 15.52 17.41
N ARG A 305 2.75 14.68 18.08
CA ARG A 305 4.02 14.18 17.53
C ARG A 305 3.79 13.45 16.21
N ARG A 306 2.76 12.61 16.15
CA ARG A 306 2.39 11.87 14.94
C ARG A 306 1.98 12.80 13.80
N LEU A 307 1.07 13.74 14.05
CA LEU A 307 0.56 14.66 13.03
C LEU A 307 1.62 15.65 12.54
N VAL A 308 2.44 16.21 13.43
CA VAL A 308 3.51 17.14 13.01
C VAL A 308 4.61 16.42 12.25
N SER A 309 4.99 15.20 12.65
CA SER A 309 5.95 14.37 11.92
C SER A 309 5.48 14.12 10.48
N THR A 310 4.24 13.61 10.32
CA THR A 310 3.65 13.34 9.00
C THR A 310 3.42 14.62 8.21
N HIS A 311 3.00 15.72 8.84
CA HIS A 311 2.83 17.02 8.20
C HIS A 311 4.14 17.55 7.63
N ARG A 312 5.24 17.51 8.40
CA ARG A 312 6.57 17.94 7.95
C ARG A 312 7.05 17.10 6.76
N ALA A 313 6.86 15.78 6.82
CA ALA A 313 7.19 14.87 5.72
C ALA A 313 6.38 15.19 4.46
N ASN A 314 5.07 15.40 4.60
CA ASN A 314 4.17 15.83 3.53
C ASN A 314 4.62 17.15 2.89
N THR A 315 4.86 18.20 3.68
CA THR A 315 5.31 19.51 3.17
C THR A 315 6.62 19.41 2.39
N ARG A 316 7.61 18.66 2.89
CA ARG A 316 8.88 18.42 2.16
C ARG A 316 8.64 17.68 0.85
N ASN A 317 7.82 16.64 0.86
CA ASN A 317 7.58 15.80 -0.32
C ASN A 317 6.73 16.51 -1.38
N LYS A 318 5.86 17.46 -1.01
CA LYS A 318 5.19 18.33 -2.00
C LYS A 318 6.18 19.11 -2.87
N VAL A 319 7.27 19.61 -2.27
CA VAL A 319 8.32 20.32 -3.01
C VAL A 319 9.06 19.38 -3.95
N ILE A 320 9.42 18.18 -3.47
CA ILE A 320 10.09 17.14 -4.27
C ILE A 320 9.19 16.73 -5.46
N LEU A 321 7.93 16.44 -5.17
CA LEU A 321 6.94 16.00 -6.14
C LEU A 321 6.70 17.06 -7.23
N ALA A 322 6.60 18.34 -6.85
CA ALA A 322 6.51 19.44 -7.82
C ALA A 322 7.70 19.47 -8.78
N SER A 323 8.91 19.24 -8.27
CA SER A 323 10.14 19.17 -9.08
C SER A 323 10.14 17.96 -10.02
N LEU A 324 9.79 16.79 -9.51
CA LEU A 324 9.72 15.54 -10.30
C LEU A 324 8.69 15.66 -11.42
N ILE A 325 7.50 16.17 -11.13
CA ILE A 325 6.43 16.35 -12.12
C ILE A 325 6.85 17.36 -13.19
N LYS A 326 7.53 18.46 -12.81
CA LYS A 326 8.07 19.42 -13.78
C LYS A 326 9.06 18.76 -14.73
N LYS A 327 9.96 17.92 -14.22
CA LYS A 327 10.92 17.16 -15.04
C LYS A 327 10.21 16.17 -15.98
N ALA A 328 9.23 15.44 -15.46
CA ALA A 328 8.44 14.49 -16.26
C ALA A 328 7.69 15.18 -17.40
N LYS A 329 7.07 16.35 -17.14
CA LYS A 329 6.40 17.15 -18.19
C LYS A 329 7.36 17.63 -19.28
N ALA A 330 8.57 18.06 -18.90
CA ALA A 330 9.58 18.50 -19.85
C ALA A 330 10.06 17.34 -20.74
N HIS A 331 10.26 16.15 -20.15
CA HIS A 331 10.64 14.95 -20.89
C HIS A 331 9.54 14.49 -21.87
N GLU A 332 8.27 14.50 -21.44
CA GLU A 332 7.13 14.17 -22.30
C GLU A 332 7.03 15.14 -23.50
N ALA A 333 7.28 16.44 -23.27
CA ALA A 333 7.29 17.44 -24.33
C ALA A 333 8.43 17.22 -25.35
N ASP A 334 9.65 16.93 -24.88
CA ASP A 334 10.80 16.63 -25.75
C ASP A 334 10.56 15.38 -26.62
N LEU A 335 10.00 14.31 -26.04
CA LEU A 335 9.63 13.10 -26.79
C LEU A 335 8.59 13.39 -27.89
N ARG A 336 7.60 14.25 -27.61
CA ARG A 336 6.63 14.67 -28.63
C ARG A 336 7.27 15.46 -29.76
N THR A 337 8.21 16.35 -29.45
CA THR A 337 8.90 17.15 -30.47
C THR A 337 9.88 16.34 -31.32
N ARG A 338 10.38 15.20 -30.83
CA ARG A 338 11.28 14.31 -31.59
C ARG A 338 10.56 13.22 -32.37
N GLY A 339 9.32 12.93 -32.03
CA GLY A 339 8.47 11.94 -32.71
C GLY A 339 7.50 12.52 -33.75
N ALA A 340 7.50 13.84 -33.93
CA ALA A 340 6.74 14.57 -34.96
C ALA A 340 7.69 15.05 -36.07
#